data_AF-A0A1I0CQ19-F1
#
_entry.id   AF-A0A1I0CQ19-F1
#
_cell.length_a   1.000
_cell.length_b   1.000
_cell.length_c   1.000
_cell.angle_alpha   90.00
_cell.angle_beta   90.00
_cell.angle_gamma   90.00
#
_symmetry.space_group_name_H-M   'P 1'
#
loop_
_entity.id
_entity.type
_entity.pdbx_description
1 polymer ?
#
loop_
_entity_poly.entity_id
_entity_poly.type
_entity_poly.pdbx_seq_one_letter_code
_entity_poly.pdbx_strand_id
1 'polypeptide(L)'
;MQNRPAFPEIHQRLLTAAMPLIYNGNMRTGLTGPEEPLRAMSKKSILEVCAFHIDSCLIAERAGAARVELCDNPIEGGTTPSYGTLKRARERISIPLYPILRPRSGNYFYSDEEFAILKADIEMCRQLGCDGISVGVQTRHSEIDTERLKRIVEWAGPMGVTCNRVFDCAPDPFKALEDVILCGCERILTSGQKSAAPEAGALLGRLVQQAGSRITVMPGAGVKSSNIAKLRKESGAREFHSSARVVAPNPVTYVNPAVSDYGSVYIADEAEVRAMVEALRQEDAGGTETSADPA
;
A
#
# COMPACT_ATOMS: atom_id res chain seq x y z
N MET A 1 24.30 -52.88 -8.65
CA MET A 1 23.75 -52.29 -9.90
C MET A 1 22.66 -51.30 -9.52
N GLN A 2 22.98 -50.00 -9.53
CA GLN A 2 22.17 -48.92 -10.10
C GLN A 2 22.92 -47.62 -9.84
N ASN A 3 23.37 -47.05 -10.96
CA ASN A 3 24.25 -45.89 -11.08
C ASN A 3 23.51 -44.60 -10.71
N ARG A 4 24.13 -43.77 -9.86
CA ARG A 4 23.90 -42.32 -9.85
C ARG A 4 25.16 -41.65 -10.41
N PRO A 5 25.07 -40.72 -11.37
CA PRO A 5 26.23 -40.00 -11.84
C PRO A 5 26.63 -38.91 -10.82
N ALA A 6 27.89 -38.97 -10.39
CA ALA A 6 28.57 -37.89 -9.70
C ALA A 6 28.90 -36.78 -10.69
N PHE A 7 28.65 -35.51 -10.30
CA PHE A 7 29.21 -34.35 -10.98
C PHE A 7 30.31 -33.72 -10.09
N PRO A 8 31.35 -33.10 -10.69
CA PRO A 8 32.66 -32.98 -10.08
C PRO A 8 32.81 -31.75 -9.18
N GLU A 9 33.62 -31.91 -8.13
CA GLU A 9 34.26 -30.84 -7.37
C GLU A 9 35.11 -29.96 -8.28
N ILE A 10 34.96 -28.64 -8.15
CA ILE A 10 35.90 -27.66 -8.69
C ILE A 10 36.59 -26.95 -7.53
N HIS A 11 37.87 -27.26 -7.36
CA HIS A 11 38.79 -26.59 -6.44
C HIS A 11 39.11 -25.15 -6.89
N GLN A 12 38.79 -24.19 -6.02
CA GLN A 12 39.71 -23.25 -5.37
C GLN A 12 40.88 -22.62 -6.17
N ARG A 13 40.79 -21.31 -6.44
CA ARG A 13 41.88 -20.30 -6.37
C ARG A 13 41.23 -18.94 -6.00
N LEU A 14 41.26 -18.49 -4.74
CA LEU A 14 42.24 -17.58 -4.11
C LEU A 14 42.64 -16.38 -4.99
N LEU A 15 42.23 -15.17 -4.58
CA LEU A 15 43.12 -14.09 -4.12
C LEU A 15 42.31 -12.84 -3.68
N THR A 16 42.32 -12.63 -2.36
CA THR A 16 42.50 -11.35 -1.65
C THR A 16 42.23 -10.03 -2.38
N ALA A 17 41.21 -9.31 -1.89
CA ALA A 17 41.30 -7.87 -1.70
C ALA A 17 40.73 -7.53 -0.32
N ALA A 18 41.62 -7.52 0.67
CA ALA A 18 41.37 -6.91 1.97
C ALA A 18 41.33 -5.39 1.78
N MET A 19 40.19 -4.76 2.07
CA MET A 19 40.12 -3.32 2.26
C MET A 19 40.27 -3.03 3.76
N PRO A 20 41.19 -2.13 4.17
CA PRO A 20 41.45 -1.88 5.57
C PRO A 20 40.31 -1.08 6.21
N LEU A 21 39.79 -1.63 7.31
CA LEU A 21 39.12 -0.88 8.37
C LEU A 21 40.12 0.11 8.97
N ILE A 22 40.03 1.38 8.55
CA ILE A 22 40.66 2.48 9.29
C ILE A 22 39.66 2.91 10.36
N TYR A 23 39.84 2.34 11.55
CA TYR A 23 39.22 2.81 12.79
C TYR A 23 40.01 4.02 13.29
N ASN A 24 39.61 5.22 12.89
CA ASN A 24 40.09 6.45 13.53
C ASN A 24 39.09 6.86 14.61
N GLY A 25 39.44 6.56 15.85
CA GLY A 25 38.82 7.18 17.02
C GLY A 25 39.07 8.68 16.99
N ASN A 26 38.00 9.46 17.03
CA ASN A 26 38.04 10.84 17.46
C ASN A 26 36.78 11.11 18.26
N MET A 27 36.94 11.25 19.59
CA MET A 27 35.97 11.94 20.41
C MET A 27 35.83 13.36 19.87
N ARG A 28 34.63 13.71 19.37
CA ARG A 28 34.21 15.10 19.21
C ARG A 28 32.86 15.29 19.90
N THR A 29 32.94 16.15 20.89
CA THR A 29 31.88 16.91 21.54
C THR A 29 30.91 17.52 20.54
N GLY A 30 29.65 17.66 20.97
CA GLY A 30 28.45 18.09 20.25
C GLY A 30 28.61 19.02 19.04
N LEU A 31 27.76 18.79 18.04
CA LEU A 31 27.12 19.81 17.21
C LEU A 31 25.98 19.13 16.43
N THR A 32 24.84 19.80 16.44
CA THR A 32 23.60 19.55 15.71
C THR A 32 23.85 19.20 14.24
N GLY A 33 23.49 17.99 13.82
CA GLY A 33 23.37 17.66 12.40
C GLY A 33 22.12 18.32 11.80
N PRO A 34 22.10 18.61 10.48
CA PRO A 34 20.91 19.17 9.84
C PRO A 34 19.79 18.11 9.91
N GLU A 35 18.65 18.50 10.47
CA GLU A 35 17.41 17.73 10.28
C GLU A 35 17.21 17.59 8.76
N GLU A 36 17.15 16.36 8.25
CA GLU A 36 16.67 16.15 6.88
C GLU A 36 15.28 16.75 6.78
N PRO A 37 15.00 17.59 5.78
CA PRO A 37 13.70 18.20 5.66
C PRO A 37 12.67 17.09 5.45
N LEU A 38 11.79 16.91 6.44
CA LEU A 38 10.52 16.20 6.32
C LEU A 38 9.94 16.48 4.93
N ARG A 39 9.82 15.42 4.12
CA ARG A 39 9.37 15.49 2.73
C ARG A 39 8.11 16.36 2.66
N ALA A 40 8.24 17.57 2.13
CA ALA A 40 7.14 18.52 2.07
C ALA A 40 5.95 17.84 1.40
N MET A 41 4.84 17.70 2.14
CA MET A 41 3.64 17.06 1.60
C MET A 41 3.19 17.84 0.36
N SER A 42 3.13 17.14 -0.77
CA SER A 42 2.59 17.68 -2.01
C SER A 42 1.19 18.23 -1.75
N LYS A 43 0.94 19.49 -2.14
CA LYS A 43 -0.40 20.10 -2.09
C LYS A 43 -1.42 19.36 -2.98
N LYS A 44 -0.95 18.53 -3.91
CA LYS A 44 -1.75 17.83 -4.90
C LYS A 44 -2.40 16.58 -4.31
N SER A 45 -3.71 16.44 -4.52
CA SER A 45 -4.44 15.24 -4.16
C SER A 45 -4.18 14.13 -5.19
N ILE A 46 -4.02 12.89 -4.72
CA ILE A 46 -3.73 11.75 -5.59
C ILE A 46 -4.67 10.57 -5.36
N LEU A 47 -4.83 9.77 -6.42
CA LEU A 47 -5.60 8.54 -6.41
C LEU A 47 -4.67 7.33 -6.48
N GLU A 48 -4.83 6.42 -5.52
CA GLU A 48 -4.36 5.05 -5.59
C GLU A 48 -5.49 4.13 -6.08
N VAL A 49 -5.17 3.24 -7.02
CA VAL A 49 -6.12 2.24 -7.54
C VAL A 49 -5.79 0.86 -7.01
N CYS A 50 -6.77 0.18 -6.40
CA CYS A 50 -6.70 -1.23 -6.04
C CYS A 50 -6.91 -2.10 -7.29
N ALA A 51 -5.86 -2.79 -7.73
CA ALA A 51 -5.87 -3.62 -8.92
C ALA A 51 -5.85 -5.10 -8.54
N PHE A 52 -6.76 -5.89 -9.12
CA PHE A 52 -6.83 -7.35 -8.96
C PHE A 52 -6.35 -8.13 -10.20
N HIS A 53 -5.86 -7.41 -11.21
CA HIS A 53 -5.42 -7.97 -12.48
C HIS A 53 -4.40 -7.03 -13.11
N ILE A 54 -3.49 -7.56 -13.95
CA ILE A 54 -2.47 -6.76 -14.64
C ILE A 54 -3.08 -5.65 -15.50
N ASP A 55 -4.22 -5.93 -16.15
CA ASP A 55 -4.92 -4.94 -16.97
C ASP A 55 -5.41 -3.77 -16.14
N SER A 56 -5.82 -4.00 -14.88
CA SER A 56 -6.20 -2.93 -13.97
C SER A 56 -5.02 -2.03 -13.61
N CYS A 57 -3.81 -2.58 -13.48
CA CYS A 57 -2.59 -1.78 -13.28
C CYS A 57 -2.32 -0.86 -14.48
N LEU A 58 -2.43 -1.42 -15.70
CA LEU A 58 -2.23 -0.69 -16.95
C LEU A 58 -3.30 0.40 -17.15
N ILE A 59 -4.57 0.07 -16.85
CA ILE A 59 -5.70 1.00 -16.90
C ILE A 59 -5.48 2.14 -15.90
N ALA A 60 -5.09 1.82 -14.66
CA ALA A 60 -4.84 2.82 -13.63
C ALA A 60 -3.77 3.84 -14.08
N GLU A 61 -2.63 3.37 -14.59
CA GLU A 61 -1.58 4.24 -15.12
C GLU A 61 -2.07 5.10 -16.28
N ARG A 62 -2.72 4.50 -17.29
CA ARG A 62 -3.23 5.22 -18.47
C ARG A 62 -4.30 6.26 -18.12
N ALA A 63 -5.12 5.98 -17.11
CA ALA A 63 -6.16 6.88 -16.60
C ALA A 63 -5.60 7.99 -15.69
N GLY A 64 -4.32 7.92 -15.32
CA GLY A 64 -3.63 8.95 -14.54
C GLY A 64 -3.69 8.77 -13.03
N ALA A 65 -3.94 7.54 -12.55
CA ALA A 65 -3.73 7.21 -11.14
C ALA A 65 -2.25 7.42 -10.77
N ALA A 66 -2.01 7.85 -9.53
CA ALA A 66 -0.65 8.14 -9.08
C ALA A 66 0.06 6.89 -8.54
N ARG A 67 -0.70 5.84 -8.20
CA ARG A 67 -0.18 4.62 -7.56
C ARG A 67 -1.15 3.46 -7.77
N VAL A 68 -0.62 2.25 -7.74
CA VAL A 68 -1.42 1.01 -7.73
C VAL A 68 -1.14 0.24 -6.45
N GLU A 69 -2.21 -0.15 -5.76
CA GLU A 69 -2.16 -1.26 -4.81
C GLU A 69 -2.49 -2.55 -5.58
N LEU A 70 -1.58 -3.52 -5.62
CA LEU A 70 -1.80 -4.77 -6.36
C LEU A 70 -2.20 -5.90 -5.40
N CYS A 71 -3.33 -6.51 -5.70
CA CYS A 71 -4.01 -7.51 -4.89
C CYS A 71 -4.38 -8.75 -5.70
N ASP A 72 -4.63 -9.85 -5.02
CA ASP A 72 -5.36 -11.02 -5.54
C ASP A 72 -6.66 -11.22 -4.74
N ASN A 73 -7.51 -12.17 -5.13
CA ASN A 73 -8.73 -12.57 -4.41
C ASN A 73 -9.67 -11.38 -4.08
N PRO A 74 -10.30 -10.75 -5.10
CA PRO A 74 -11.11 -9.55 -4.94
C PRO A 74 -12.31 -9.68 -3.99
N ILE A 75 -12.90 -10.87 -3.90
CA ILE A 75 -14.06 -11.12 -3.03
C ILE A 75 -13.65 -11.13 -1.55
N GLU A 76 -12.43 -11.56 -1.27
CA GLU A 76 -11.85 -11.67 0.09
C GLU A 76 -11.22 -10.36 0.59
N GLY A 77 -11.35 -9.29 -0.20
CA GLY A 77 -10.80 -7.97 0.13
C GLY A 77 -9.30 -7.81 -0.13
N GLY A 78 -8.67 -8.73 -0.86
CA GLY A 78 -7.24 -8.66 -1.19
C GLY A 78 -6.39 -9.69 -0.43
N THR A 79 -5.56 -10.44 -1.15
CA THR A 79 -4.46 -11.25 -0.59
C THR A 79 -3.18 -11.05 -1.40
N THR A 80 -2.05 -11.54 -0.88
CA THR A 80 -0.75 -11.43 -1.55
C THR A 80 -0.81 -11.96 -2.99
N PRO A 81 -0.49 -11.15 -4.01
CA PRO A 81 -0.39 -11.61 -5.39
C PRO A 81 0.79 -12.55 -5.59
N SER A 82 0.66 -13.50 -6.53
CA SER A 82 1.76 -14.42 -6.86
C SER A 82 3.01 -13.70 -7.38
N TYR A 83 4.18 -14.33 -7.21
CA TYR A 83 5.47 -13.84 -7.74
C TYR A 83 5.39 -13.42 -9.22
N GLY A 84 4.75 -14.26 -10.06
CA GLY A 84 4.61 -14.00 -11.49
C GLY A 84 3.80 -12.74 -11.77
N THR A 85 2.72 -12.53 -11.02
CA THR A 85 1.87 -11.34 -11.12
C THR A 85 2.64 -10.09 -10.74
N LEU A 86 3.37 -10.12 -9.61
CA LEU A 86 4.16 -8.98 -9.13
C LEU A 86 5.25 -8.59 -10.13
N LYS A 87 6.04 -9.57 -10.59
CA LYS A 87 7.10 -9.37 -11.57
C LYS A 87 6.53 -8.75 -12.85
N ARG A 88 5.43 -9.29 -13.38
CA ARG A 88 4.78 -8.76 -14.58
C ARG A 88 4.24 -7.36 -14.38
N ALA A 89 3.62 -7.05 -13.24
CA ALA A 89 3.14 -5.70 -12.97
C ALA A 89 4.29 -4.70 -12.96
N ARG A 90 5.36 -5.02 -12.23
CA ARG A 90 6.52 -4.12 -12.15
C ARG A 90 7.17 -3.88 -13.51
N GLU A 91 7.30 -4.90 -14.36
CA GLU A 91 7.83 -4.79 -15.74
C GLU A 91 6.98 -3.90 -16.66
N ARG A 92 5.69 -3.70 -16.32
CA ARG A 92 4.69 -3.18 -17.27
C ARG A 92 4.15 -1.80 -16.91
N ILE A 93 4.25 -1.37 -15.65
CA ILE A 93 3.88 -0.02 -15.22
C ILE A 93 5.10 0.74 -14.73
N SER A 94 5.05 2.07 -14.79
CA SER A 94 6.08 2.99 -14.31
C SER A 94 5.65 3.74 -13.04
N ILE A 95 4.35 3.85 -12.77
CA ILE A 95 3.85 4.40 -11.50
C ILE A 95 4.23 3.51 -10.30
N PRO A 96 4.25 4.07 -9.07
CA PRO A 96 4.51 3.32 -7.86
C PRO A 96 3.60 2.10 -7.69
N LEU A 97 4.20 0.96 -7.32
CA LEU A 97 3.53 -0.33 -7.14
C LEU A 97 3.63 -0.79 -5.68
N TYR A 98 2.48 -0.96 -5.04
CA TYR A 98 2.33 -1.34 -3.63
C TYR A 98 1.53 -2.65 -3.51
N PRO A 99 2.17 -3.82 -3.53
CA PRO A 99 1.44 -5.07 -3.32
C PRO A 99 0.84 -5.14 -1.91
N ILE A 100 -0.38 -5.67 -1.81
CA ILE A 100 -0.88 -6.11 -0.50
C ILE A 100 -0.10 -7.35 -0.06
N LEU A 101 0.36 -7.37 1.19
CA LEU A 101 0.96 -8.54 1.83
C LEU A 101 -0.02 -9.04 2.89
N ARG A 102 -0.78 -10.06 2.52
CA ARG A 102 -1.84 -10.67 3.32
C ARG A 102 -1.97 -12.15 2.92
N PRO A 103 -1.40 -13.07 3.71
CA PRO A 103 -1.27 -14.49 3.32
C PRO A 103 -2.61 -15.22 3.20
N ARG A 104 -3.66 -14.73 3.88
CA ARG A 104 -5.02 -15.29 3.82
C ARG A 104 -6.08 -14.23 4.15
N SER A 105 -7.33 -14.56 3.85
CA SER A 105 -8.48 -13.75 4.24
C SER A 105 -8.84 -13.89 5.74
N GLY A 106 -9.89 -13.18 6.16
CA GLY A 106 -10.30 -13.08 7.56
C GLY A 106 -9.48 -12.07 8.38
N ASN A 107 -9.20 -12.42 9.63
CA ASN A 107 -8.52 -11.56 10.61
C ASN A 107 -7.03 -11.35 10.28
N TYR A 108 -6.43 -10.32 10.89
CA TYR A 108 -5.00 -9.98 10.78
C TYR A 108 -4.16 -10.49 11.96
N PHE A 109 -4.70 -11.42 12.75
CA PHE A 109 -3.96 -12.10 13.81
C PHE A 109 -3.29 -13.33 13.19
N TYR A 110 -1.99 -13.22 12.97
CA TYR A 110 -1.22 -14.25 12.28
C TYR A 110 -0.51 -15.20 13.25
N SER A 111 -0.40 -16.47 12.88
CA SER A 111 0.55 -17.39 13.52
C SER A 111 2.00 -16.98 13.21
N ASP A 112 2.96 -17.59 13.90
CA ASP A 112 4.38 -17.33 13.60
C ASP A 112 4.78 -17.80 12.19
N GLU A 113 4.18 -18.89 11.69
CA GLU A 113 4.39 -19.37 10.32
C GLU A 113 3.83 -18.38 9.28
N GLU A 114 2.63 -17.85 9.52
CA GLU A 114 2.04 -16.82 8.65
C GLU A 114 2.86 -15.52 8.66
N PHE A 115 3.45 -15.18 9.81
CA PHE A 115 4.34 -14.03 9.92
C PHE A 115 5.69 -14.27 9.22
N ALA A 116 6.19 -15.50 9.21
CA ALA A 116 7.36 -15.89 8.42
C ALA A 116 7.09 -15.80 6.91
N ILE A 117 5.89 -16.16 6.45
CA ILE A 117 5.46 -15.95 5.05
C ILE A 117 5.51 -14.45 4.70
N LEU A 118 4.94 -13.58 5.55
CA LEU A 118 4.99 -12.13 5.33
C LEU A 118 6.43 -11.62 5.18
N LYS A 119 7.36 -12.11 6.02
CA LYS A 119 8.78 -11.74 5.90
C LYS A 119 9.36 -12.11 4.53
N ALA A 120 9.11 -13.34 4.07
CA ALA A 120 9.58 -13.79 2.76
C ALA A 120 8.95 -12.98 1.61
N ASP A 121 7.67 -12.63 1.71
CA ASP A 121 6.97 -11.80 0.73
C ASP A 121 7.54 -10.38 0.67
N ILE A 122 7.91 -9.79 1.82
CA ILE A 122 8.57 -8.48 1.88
C ILE A 122 9.94 -8.52 1.18
N GLU A 123 10.74 -9.56 1.44
CA GLU A 123 12.04 -9.76 0.80
C GLU A 123 11.89 -9.91 -0.73
N MET A 124 10.87 -10.65 -1.18
CA MET A 124 10.52 -10.78 -2.59
C MET A 124 10.14 -9.43 -3.21
N CYS A 125 9.27 -8.64 -2.57
CA CYS A 125 8.89 -7.32 -3.05
C CYS A 125 10.09 -6.39 -3.23
N ARG A 126 11.06 -6.44 -2.30
CA ARG A 126 12.32 -5.69 -2.42
C ARG A 126 13.14 -6.13 -3.63
N GLN A 127 13.31 -7.44 -3.83
CA GLN A 127 14.06 -7.98 -4.96
C GLN A 127 13.43 -7.63 -6.31
N LEU A 128 12.10 -7.58 -6.36
CA LEU A 128 11.35 -7.18 -7.56
C LEU A 128 11.32 -5.67 -7.78
N GLY A 129 11.78 -4.85 -6.83
CA GLY A 129 11.75 -3.39 -6.95
C GLY A 129 10.35 -2.79 -6.79
N CYS A 130 9.54 -3.34 -5.87
CA CYS A 130 8.30 -2.67 -5.46
C CYS A 130 8.63 -1.38 -4.71
N ASP A 131 7.80 -0.34 -4.89
CA ASP A 131 8.00 0.97 -4.24
C ASP A 131 7.50 0.99 -2.80
N GLY A 132 6.63 0.04 -2.46
CA GLY A 132 6.13 -0.14 -1.12
C GLY A 132 5.23 -1.36 -0.96
N ILE A 133 4.62 -1.49 0.21
CA ILE A 133 3.75 -2.60 0.59
C ILE A 133 2.51 -2.10 1.35
N SER A 134 1.40 -2.82 1.23
CA SER A 134 0.19 -2.62 2.02
C SER A 134 -0.03 -3.82 2.93
N VAL A 135 -0.01 -3.62 4.25
CA VAL A 135 0.08 -4.72 5.22
C VAL A 135 -0.60 -4.32 6.53
N GLY A 136 -1.00 -5.31 7.32
CA GLY A 136 -1.64 -5.07 8.60
C GLY A 136 -1.50 -6.25 9.53
N VAL A 137 -1.24 -5.99 10.80
CA VAL A 137 -1.14 -7.01 11.85
C VAL A 137 -1.88 -6.50 13.09
N GLN A 138 -2.66 -7.38 13.71
CA GLN A 138 -3.42 -7.04 14.92
C GLN A 138 -3.19 -8.07 16.02
N THR A 139 -3.44 -7.65 17.25
CA THR A 139 -3.50 -8.51 18.42
C THR A 139 -4.82 -9.30 18.46
N ARG A 140 -4.94 -10.25 19.40
CA ARG A 140 -6.21 -10.96 19.66
C ARG A 140 -7.35 -10.04 20.09
N HIS A 141 -7.04 -8.83 20.53
CA HIS A 141 -8.01 -7.80 20.93
C HIS A 141 -8.29 -6.78 19.82
N SER A 142 -7.85 -7.09 18.59
CA SER A 142 -8.00 -6.23 17.40
C SER A 142 -7.25 -4.90 17.46
N GLU A 143 -6.41 -4.67 18.47
CA GLU A 143 -5.48 -3.55 18.48
C GLU A 143 -4.34 -3.77 17.48
N ILE A 144 -3.67 -2.70 17.06
CA ILE A 144 -2.47 -2.81 16.22
C ILE A 144 -1.38 -3.58 16.99
N ASP A 145 -0.84 -4.63 16.37
CA ASP A 145 0.31 -5.35 16.90
C ASP A 145 1.58 -4.54 16.58
N THR A 146 1.92 -3.62 17.48
CA THR A 146 3.03 -2.68 17.27
C THR A 146 4.40 -3.35 17.20
N GLU A 147 4.60 -4.48 17.88
CA GLU A 147 5.86 -5.23 17.82
C GLU A 147 6.07 -5.81 16.42
N ARG A 148 5.05 -6.52 15.91
CA ARG A 148 5.14 -7.13 14.59
C ARG A 148 5.11 -6.10 13.46
N LEU A 149 4.36 -5.01 13.61
CA LEU A 149 4.30 -3.95 12.60
C LEU A 149 5.65 -3.23 12.49
N LYS A 150 6.35 -2.95 13.60
CA LYS A 150 7.72 -2.39 13.58
C LYS A 150 8.68 -3.30 12.83
N ARG A 151 8.63 -4.61 13.09
CA ARG A 151 9.47 -5.58 12.36
C ARG A 151 9.20 -5.59 10.86
N ILE A 152 7.93 -5.48 10.46
CA ILE A 152 7.55 -5.36 9.04
C ILE A 152 8.16 -4.09 8.42
N VAL A 153 8.07 -2.95 9.10
CA VAL A 153 8.67 -1.68 8.64
C VAL A 153 10.19 -1.81 8.50
N GLU A 154 10.87 -2.43 9.48
CA GLU A 154 12.31 -2.71 9.41
C GLU A 154 12.68 -3.61 8.21
N TRP A 155 11.89 -4.66 7.95
CA TRP A 155 12.13 -5.56 6.82
C TRP A 155 11.88 -4.89 5.47
N ALA A 156 10.87 -4.02 5.39
CA ALA A 156 10.55 -3.25 4.19
C ALA A 156 11.72 -2.34 3.77
N GLY A 157 12.48 -1.82 4.73
CA GLY A 157 13.64 -0.99 4.46
C GLY A 157 13.24 0.32 3.79
N PRO A 158 13.73 0.63 2.57
CA PRO A 158 13.39 1.90 1.89
C PRO A 158 11.99 1.91 1.27
N MET A 159 11.30 0.76 1.22
CA MET A 159 9.93 0.66 0.71
C MET A 159 8.95 1.40 1.63
N GLY A 160 8.00 2.14 1.04
CA GLY A 160 6.92 2.75 1.84
C GLY A 160 5.99 1.68 2.41
N VAL A 161 5.49 1.89 3.63
CA VAL A 161 4.55 0.96 4.29
C VAL A 161 3.21 1.63 4.52
N THR A 162 2.16 1.06 3.92
CA THR A 162 0.76 1.41 4.22
C THR A 162 0.21 0.41 5.23
N CYS A 163 -0.23 0.90 6.40
CA CYS A 163 -1.10 0.14 7.29
C CYS A 163 -2.47 0.01 6.63
N ASN A 164 -2.85 -1.20 6.25
CA ASN A 164 -4.08 -1.45 5.51
C ASN A 164 -5.33 -1.34 6.41
N ARG A 165 -6.47 -1.84 5.93
CA ARG A 165 -7.75 -1.78 6.64
C ARG A 165 -7.83 -2.59 7.94
N VAL A 166 -6.74 -3.24 8.38
CA VAL A 166 -6.63 -3.69 9.78
C VAL A 166 -6.91 -2.54 10.76
N PHE A 167 -6.59 -1.30 10.37
CA PHE A 167 -6.88 -0.10 11.14
C PHE A 167 -8.37 0.05 11.46
N ASP A 168 -9.25 -0.29 10.51
CA ASP A 168 -10.71 -0.20 10.70
C ASP A 168 -11.23 -1.24 11.71
N CYS A 169 -10.44 -2.26 12.07
CA CYS A 169 -10.78 -3.26 13.07
C CYS A 169 -10.44 -2.83 14.50
N ALA A 170 -9.63 -1.79 14.67
CA ALA A 170 -9.16 -1.35 15.99
C ALA A 170 -10.31 -0.81 16.86
N PRO A 171 -10.38 -1.14 18.16
CA PRO A 171 -11.43 -0.61 19.04
C PRO A 171 -11.36 0.92 19.22
N ASP A 172 -10.15 1.47 19.27
CA ASP A 172 -9.89 2.91 19.39
C ASP A 172 -9.05 3.39 18.18
N PRO A 173 -9.66 4.12 17.23
CA PRO A 173 -8.95 4.59 16.05
C PRO A 173 -7.91 5.67 16.35
N PHE A 174 -8.05 6.44 17.42
CA PHE A 174 -7.10 7.50 17.77
C PHE A 174 -5.86 6.93 18.44
N LYS A 175 -6.02 5.91 19.29
CA LYS A 175 -4.88 5.12 19.78
C LYS A 175 -4.18 4.39 18.63
N ALA A 176 -4.95 3.71 17.77
CA ALA A 176 -4.39 2.99 16.63
C ALA A 176 -3.59 3.91 15.68
N LEU A 177 -4.03 5.16 15.51
CA LEU A 177 -3.31 6.16 14.71
C LEU A 177 -1.91 6.41 15.30
N GLU A 178 -1.82 6.68 16.61
CA GLU A 178 -0.53 6.91 17.27
C GLU A 178 0.36 5.64 17.27
N ASP A 179 -0.24 4.46 17.43
CA ASP A 179 0.46 3.17 17.34
C ASP A 179 1.08 2.97 15.96
N VAL A 180 0.35 3.27 14.88
CA VAL A 180 0.85 3.14 13.49
C VAL A 180 1.93 4.19 13.19
N ILE A 181 1.77 5.43 13.66
CA ILE A 181 2.81 6.48 13.56
C ILE A 181 4.09 6.01 14.24
N LEU A 182 3.98 5.48 15.48
CA LEU A 182 5.11 4.97 16.25
C LEU A 182 5.83 3.81 15.56
N CYS A 183 5.13 3.02 14.74
CA CYS A 183 5.71 1.93 13.98
C CYS A 183 6.49 2.40 12.75
N GLY A 184 6.33 3.65 12.31
CA GLY A 184 7.03 4.21 11.15
C GLY A 184 6.34 3.93 9.81
N CYS A 185 5.05 3.64 9.80
CA CYS A 185 4.29 3.56 8.55
C CYS A 185 4.18 4.93 7.88
N GLU A 186 4.18 4.95 6.55
CA GLU A 186 4.01 6.18 5.76
C GLU A 186 2.53 6.58 5.66
N ARG A 187 1.65 5.58 5.64
CA ARG A 187 0.23 5.73 5.29
C ARG A 187 -0.68 4.81 6.09
N ILE A 188 -1.92 5.24 6.28
CA ILE A 188 -3.04 4.41 6.78
C ILE A 188 -4.15 4.40 5.73
N LEU A 189 -4.60 3.21 5.33
CA LEU A 189 -5.82 3.01 4.53
C LEU A 189 -7.00 2.72 5.47
N THR A 190 -8.03 3.55 5.43
CA THR A 190 -9.18 3.44 6.34
C THR A 190 -10.49 3.87 5.70
N SER A 191 -11.59 3.22 6.08
CA SER A 191 -12.95 3.68 5.79
C SER A 191 -13.55 4.53 6.90
N GLY A 192 -12.73 4.96 7.87
CA GLY A 192 -13.17 5.61 9.10
C GLY A 192 -14.07 4.71 9.93
N GLN A 193 -13.74 3.41 10.04
CA GLN A 193 -14.51 2.40 10.78
C GLN A 193 -15.98 2.24 10.33
N LYS A 194 -16.29 2.61 9.08
CA LYS A 194 -17.60 2.40 8.44
C LYS A 194 -17.50 1.40 7.29
N SER A 195 -18.65 0.99 6.75
CA SER A 195 -18.69 0.14 5.56
C SER A 195 -18.04 0.83 4.35
N ALA A 196 -18.18 2.16 4.25
CA ALA A 196 -17.58 2.97 3.19
C ALA A 196 -17.06 4.32 3.75
N ALA A 197 -15.92 4.79 3.24
CA ALA A 197 -15.32 6.07 3.67
C ALA A 197 -16.24 7.29 3.55
N PRO A 198 -17.08 7.45 2.49
CA PRO A 198 -18.02 8.57 2.40
C PRO A 198 -19.02 8.67 3.56
N GLU A 199 -19.23 7.60 4.34
CA GLU A 199 -20.10 7.62 5.53
C GLU A 199 -19.39 8.15 6.78
N ALA A 200 -18.07 8.33 6.72
CA ALA A 200 -17.19 8.60 7.87
C ALA A 200 -16.44 9.93 7.78
N GLY A 201 -16.88 10.87 6.92
CA GLY A 201 -16.18 12.13 6.65
C GLY A 201 -15.72 12.89 7.91
N ALA A 202 -16.58 12.99 8.94
CA ALA A 202 -16.26 13.67 10.19
C ALA A 202 -15.16 12.95 11.02
N LEU A 203 -15.20 11.62 11.13
CA LEU A 203 -14.16 10.87 11.85
C LEU A 203 -12.84 10.91 11.07
N LEU A 204 -12.90 10.74 9.75
CA LEU A 204 -11.73 10.86 8.86
C LEU A 204 -11.09 12.25 9.00
N GLY A 205 -11.88 13.32 9.07
CA GLY A 205 -11.41 14.69 9.31
C GLY A 205 -10.64 14.83 10.62
N ARG A 206 -11.16 14.24 11.70
CA ARG A 206 -10.46 14.23 13.00
C ARG A 206 -9.16 13.43 12.96
N LEU A 207 -9.14 12.29 12.26
CA LEU A 207 -7.94 11.46 12.10
C LEU A 207 -6.87 12.19 11.27
N VAL A 208 -7.26 12.82 10.16
CA VAL A 208 -6.36 13.65 9.34
C VAL A 208 -5.79 14.81 10.16
N GLN A 209 -6.64 15.51 10.93
CA GLN A 209 -6.20 16.60 11.80
C GLN A 209 -5.21 16.13 12.87
N GLN A 210 -5.51 15.01 13.54
CA GLN A 210 -4.62 14.47 14.56
C GLN A 210 -3.30 13.98 13.94
N ALA A 211 -3.34 13.29 12.80
CA ALA A 211 -2.16 12.81 12.10
C ALA A 211 -1.19 13.96 11.77
N GLY A 212 -1.73 15.11 11.33
CA GLY A 212 -0.94 16.26 10.91
C GLY A 212 -0.03 15.88 9.75
N SER A 213 1.25 16.23 9.82
CA SER A 213 2.26 15.87 8.82
C SER A 213 3.02 14.57 9.13
N ARG A 214 2.64 13.85 10.21
CA ARG A 214 3.40 12.69 10.71
C ARG A 214 3.13 11.41 9.91
N ILE A 215 1.93 11.28 9.37
CA ILE A 215 1.49 10.15 8.54
C ILE A 215 0.35 10.59 7.64
N THR A 216 0.21 9.97 6.48
CA THR A 216 -0.94 10.22 5.61
C THR A 216 -2.11 9.31 5.94
N VAL A 217 -3.28 9.89 6.19
CA VAL A 217 -4.55 9.15 6.28
C VAL A 217 -5.22 9.14 4.90
N MET A 218 -5.41 7.95 4.35
CA MET A 218 -5.94 7.70 3.02
C MET A 218 -7.33 7.05 3.10
N PRO A 219 -8.42 7.80 2.88
CA PRO A 219 -9.75 7.24 2.82
C PRO A 219 -9.90 6.21 1.70
N GLY A 220 -10.51 5.07 2.02
CA GLY A 220 -10.80 3.99 1.08
C GLY A 220 -12.07 3.22 1.41
N ALA A 221 -12.45 2.31 0.51
CA ALA A 221 -13.74 1.62 0.47
C ALA A 221 -14.92 2.53 0.05
N GLY A 222 -15.59 2.17 -1.05
CA GLY A 222 -16.76 2.89 -1.58
C GLY A 222 -16.46 4.26 -2.21
N VAL A 223 -15.19 4.65 -2.34
CA VAL A 223 -14.78 5.90 -2.99
C VAL A 223 -15.02 5.81 -4.50
N LYS A 224 -15.75 6.79 -5.04
CA LYS A 224 -16.17 6.88 -6.44
C LYS A 224 -16.11 8.33 -6.93
N SER A 225 -16.15 8.53 -8.24
CA SER A 225 -16.21 9.86 -8.88
C SER A 225 -17.36 10.71 -8.33
N SER A 226 -18.49 10.09 -8.04
CA SER A 226 -19.69 10.76 -7.51
C SER A 226 -19.56 11.27 -6.06
N ASN A 227 -18.57 10.81 -5.29
CA ASN A 227 -18.46 11.14 -3.87
C ASN A 227 -17.08 11.67 -3.44
N ILE A 228 -16.03 11.50 -4.25
CA ILE A 228 -14.65 11.79 -3.86
C ILE A 228 -14.40 13.28 -3.53
N ALA A 229 -15.03 14.21 -4.26
CA ALA A 229 -14.89 15.65 -4.01
C ALA A 229 -15.48 16.05 -2.65
N LYS A 230 -16.68 15.54 -2.34
CA LYS A 230 -17.33 15.75 -1.04
C LYS A 230 -16.50 15.14 0.09
N LEU A 231 -16.07 13.89 -0.08
CA LEU A 231 -15.26 13.18 0.91
C LEU A 231 -13.94 13.92 1.18
N ARG A 232 -13.27 14.43 0.14
CA ARG A 232 -12.08 15.27 0.29
C ARG A 232 -12.36 16.50 1.13
N LYS A 233 -13.45 17.23 0.84
CA LYS A 233 -13.83 18.44 1.58
C LYS A 233 -14.09 18.15 3.06
N GLU A 234 -14.79 17.06 3.36
CA GLU A 234 -15.16 16.69 4.74
C GLU A 234 -13.99 16.13 5.54
N SER A 235 -13.15 15.28 4.92
CA SER A 235 -12.03 14.63 5.59
C SER A 235 -10.75 15.47 5.59
N GLY A 236 -10.60 16.41 4.66
CA GLY A 236 -9.33 17.10 4.46
C GLY A 236 -8.19 16.20 3.97
N ALA A 237 -8.46 14.95 3.59
CA ALA A 237 -7.44 14.03 3.07
C ALA A 237 -6.85 14.50 1.73
N ARG A 238 -5.69 13.94 1.37
CA ARG A 238 -4.98 14.23 0.11
C ARG A 238 -4.71 12.98 -0.72
N GLU A 239 -4.75 11.80 -0.11
CA GLU A 239 -4.65 10.54 -0.82
C GLU A 239 -5.96 9.79 -0.70
N PHE A 240 -6.41 9.17 -1.79
CA PHE A 240 -7.66 8.42 -1.84
C PHE A 240 -7.42 7.07 -2.48
N HIS A 241 -8.13 6.05 -2.01
CA HIS A 241 -8.01 4.69 -2.50
C HIS A 241 -9.35 4.21 -3.05
N SER A 242 -9.36 3.70 -4.28
CA SER A 242 -10.55 3.09 -4.90
C SER A 242 -10.19 1.85 -5.72
N SER A 243 -11.08 0.86 -5.74
CA SER A 243 -10.93 -0.26 -6.67
C SER A 243 -11.44 0.05 -8.07
N ALA A 244 -12.39 0.99 -8.20
CA ALA A 244 -13.11 1.30 -9.45
C ALA A 244 -13.49 0.05 -10.27
N ARG A 245 -13.74 -1.08 -9.61
CA ARG A 245 -13.75 -2.37 -10.31
C ARG A 245 -15.10 -2.67 -10.94
N VAL A 246 -15.05 -3.29 -12.11
CA VAL A 246 -16.17 -3.87 -12.84
C VAL A 246 -15.87 -5.32 -13.18
N VAL A 247 -16.92 -6.09 -13.46
CA VAL A 247 -16.75 -7.46 -13.97
C VAL A 247 -16.26 -7.36 -15.42
N ALA A 248 -15.15 -8.02 -15.72
CA ALA A 248 -14.62 -8.09 -17.07
C ALA A 248 -15.56 -8.94 -17.97
N PRO A 249 -15.67 -8.61 -19.27
CA PRO A 249 -16.35 -9.47 -20.21
C PRO A 249 -15.74 -10.88 -20.20
N ASN A 250 -16.58 -11.90 -20.10
CA ASN A 250 -16.12 -13.29 -20.14
C ASN A 250 -15.91 -13.71 -21.61
N PRO A 251 -14.68 -14.05 -22.03
CA PRO A 251 -14.41 -14.40 -23.43
C PRO A 251 -14.87 -15.81 -23.81
N VAL A 252 -15.14 -16.70 -22.84
CA VAL A 252 -15.59 -18.05 -23.15
C VAL A 252 -17.07 -18.09 -23.48
N THR A 253 -17.46 -18.98 -24.39
CA THR A 253 -18.85 -19.10 -24.88
C THR A 253 -19.70 -20.10 -24.08
N TYR A 254 -19.11 -20.83 -23.14
CA TYR A 254 -19.79 -21.81 -22.31
C TYR A 254 -19.26 -21.77 -20.87
N VAL A 255 -20.18 -21.83 -19.90
CA VAL A 255 -19.89 -21.99 -18.48
C VAL A 255 -20.75 -23.13 -17.95
N ASN A 256 -20.13 -24.08 -17.25
CA ASN A 256 -20.86 -25.17 -16.59
C ASN A 256 -21.52 -24.63 -15.30
N PRO A 257 -22.87 -24.55 -15.22
CA PRO A 257 -23.54 -23.96 -14.06
C PRO A 257 -23.40 -24.79 -12.78
N ALA A 258 -22.94 -26.04 -12.85
CA ALA A 258 -22.70 -26.87 -11.67
C ALA A 258 -21.39 -26.51 -10.93
N VAL A 259 -20.51 -25.70 -11.54
CA VAL A 259 -19.23 -25.28 -10.95
C VAL A 259 -19.44 -23.95 -10.23
N SER A 260 -19.54 -23.98 -8.89
CA SER A 260 -19.90 -22.79 -8.10
C SER A 260 -18.74 -21.85 -7.79
N ASP A 261 -17.51 -22.28 -7.99
CA ASP A 261 -16.27 -21.53 -7.76
C ASP A 261 -15.65 -20.96 -9.04
N TYR A 262 -16.39 -20.97 -10.16
CA TYR A 262 -15.93 -20.39 -11.43
C TYR A 262 -15.63 -18.88 -11.34
N GLY A 263 -16.41 -18.16 -10.53
CA GLY A 263 -16.15 -16.76 -10.19
C GLY A 263 -16.27 -15.78 -11.35
N SER A 264 -15.57 -14.64 -11.23
CA SER A 264 -15.53 -13.57 -12.23
C SER A 264 -14.17 -12.89 -12.21
N VAL A 265 -13.70 -12.46 -13.37
CA VAL A 265 -12.52 -11.59 -13.47
C VAL A 265 -12.95 -10.15 -13.22
N TYR A 266 -12.20 -9.44 -12.38
CA TYR A 266 -12.48 -8.04 -12.06
C TYR A 266 -11.37 -7.16 -12.62
N ILE A 267 -11.77 -6.14 -13.39
CA ILE A 267 -10.85 -5.13 -13.93
C ILE A 267 -11.26 -3.73 -13.47
N ALA A 268 -10.31 -2.79 -13.47
CA ALA A 268 -10.61 -1.38 -13.24
C ALA A 268 -11.43 -0.79 -14.39
N ASP A 269 -12.43 0.02 -14.06
CA ASP A 269 -13.19 0.84 -15.01
C ASP A 269 -12.38 2.10 -15.34
N GLU A 270 -11.85 2.16 -16.56
CA GLU A 270 -11.00 3.27 -17.01
C GLU A 270 -11.72 4.63 -16.93
N ALA A 271 -13.02 4.68 -17.26
CA ALA A 271 -13.78 5.92 -17.26
C ALA A 271 -13.99 6.42 -15.83
N GLU A 272 -14.31 5.52 -14.90
CA GLU A 272 -14.49 5.86 -13.49
C GLU A 272 -13.17 6.30 -12.82
N VAL A 273 -12.05 5.63 -13.12
CA VAL A 273 -10.72 6.07 -12.65
C VAL A 273 -10.40 7.46 -13.18
N ARG A 274 -10.59 7.70 -14.48
CA ARG A 274 -10.33 9.01 -15.10
C ARG A 274 -11.20 10.11 -14.50
N ALA A 275 -12.47 9.82 -14.24
CA ALA A 275 -13.39 10.77 -13.62
C ALA A 275 -12.96 11.13 -12.18
N MET A 276 -12.51 10.16 -11.38
CA MET A 276 -11.97 10.45 -10.04
C MET A 276 -10.68 11.27 -10.09
N VAL A 277 -9.75 10.93 -10.98
CA VAL A 277 -8.51 11.68 -11.16
C VAL A 277 -8.79 13.13 -11.53
N GLU A 278 -9.75 13.36 -12.44
CA GLU A 278 -10.15 14.71 -12.84
C GLU A 278 -10.84 15.48 -11.70
N ALA A 279 -11.76 14.85 -10.98
CA ALA A 279 -12.41 15.46 -9.81
C ALA A 279 -11.41 15.92 -8.75
N LEU A 280 -10.32 15.16 -8.53
CA LEU A 280 -9.27 15.57 -7.60
C LEU A 280 -8.42 16.74 -8.13
N ARG A 281 -8.18 16.83 -9.44
CA ARG A 281 -7.38 17.90 -10.07
C ARG A 281 -8.10 19.25 -10.08
N GLN A 282 -9.40 19.28 -10.41
CA GLN A 282 -10.18 20.51 -10.49
C GLN A 282 -10.20 21.26 -9.15
N GLU A 283 -10.33 20.50 -8.06
CA GLU A 283 -10.34 21.03 -6.69
C GLU A 283 -8.95 21.50 -6.23
N ASP A 284 -7.86 20.91 -6.74
CA ASP A 284 -6.51 21.42 -6.48
C ASP A 284 -6.26 22.78 -7.17
N ALA A 285 -6.86 23.00 -8.34
CA ALA A 285 -6.78 24.26 -9.08
C ALA A 285 -7.68 25.37 -8.50
N GLY A 286 -8.82 25.01 -7.92
CA GLY A 286 -9.75 25.96 -7.29
C GLY A 286 -9.29 26.53 -5.94
N GLY A 287 -8.29 25.92 -5.29
CA GLY A 287 -7.77 26.34 -3.99
C GLY A 287 -6.74 27.48 -4.01
N THR A 288 -6.41 28.03 -5.18
CA THR A 288 -5.39 29.09 -5.34
C THR A 288 -5.96 30.52 -5.46
N GLU A 289 -7.27 30.73 -5.43
CA GLU A 289 -7.87 32.07 -5.48
C GLU A 289 -8.73 32.32 -4.24
N THR A 290 -8.18 33.00 -3.23
CA THR A 290 -8.87 33.94 -2.30
C THR A 290 -7.90 34.43 -1.22
N SER A 291 -7.03 35.36 -1.58
CA SER A 291 -6.50 36.35 -0.63
C SER A 291 -6.08 37.61 -1.40
N ALA A 292 -7.07 38.27 -2.02
CA ALA A 292 -6.94 39.68 -2.35
C ALA A 292 -7.56 40.44 -1.17
N ASP A 293 -6.72 40.83 -0.23
CA ASP A 293 -7.05 41.80 0.81
C ASP A 293 -7.29 43.15 0.11
N PRO A 294 -8.46 43.80 0.26
CA PRO A 294 -8.65 45.14 -0.25
C PRO A 294 -8.02 46.13 0.74
N ALA A 295 -6.91 46.75 0.33
CA ALA A 295 -6.40 47.99 0.91
C ALA A 295 -6.91 49.19 0.10
#